data_AF-A0A564Q080-F1
#
_entry.id   AF-A0A564Q080-F1
#
_cell.length_a   1.000
_cell.length_b   1.000
_cell.length_c   1.000
_cell.angle_alpha   90.00
_cell.angle_beta   90.00
_cell.angle_gamma   90.00
#
_symmetry.space_group_name_H-M   'P 1'
#
loop_
_entity.id
_entity.type
_entity.pdbx_description
1 polymer ?
#
loop_
_entity_poly.entity_id
_entity_poly.type
_entity_poly.pdbx_seq_one_letter_code
_entity_poly.pdbx_strand_id
1 'polypeptide(L)'
;MIVFDLDGTLIDGEVIDEVAKAVGKGEKVSKITRDAMKGEIDYDAALKKRVEMLKGLKEEEMRRAFTNIPLMNGARKLTAGAKNAGYKIAIITGSFKSAAEYFGDLLGANYVISNELAMKDGIVTGRVKIPIIGKSKSLVFERLCEKEGIDPEDCIVIGDGANDLELFGIAGRSIAFDAPPILHKAADIIIRGKDLTKVIPFLKGEEEEIMDNLIRQKKILSMEVETFKQKRDELNSETGIYAKKRDELNKKTGEFIRKSKEHKQERDKGNKLVRDSKKKRSDLNKRLKLIRKKIENLKATGNIEGKDLNQLKVEIDRLGFEQQTRVLTIEKERDLVRKICDLEEEYNRKKGEIEENEELRRLLRETKDLKEKNAIYRKSLSKYSDLAQEHHNKMMSSFKEADKARSEADLMHKKFMHSQKDADFYHHKFINNDRDLRDLENILNSLRRKGRDTKKAREERRINKIAEEVYSSFKKGEKITTEDLLLFQRGA
;
A
#
# COMPACT_ATOMS: atom_id res chain seq x y z
N MET A 1 -42.70 -21.97 13.70
CA MET A 1 -41.83 -21.80 14.91
C MET A 1 -40.47 -21.27 14.46
N ILE A 2 -39.67 -20.61 15.32
CA ILE A 2 -38.28 -20.25 14.99
C ILE A 2 -37.32 -21.02 15.88
N VAL A 3 -36.37 -21.71 15.25
CA VAL A 3 -35.32 -22.50 15.88
C VAL A 3 -33.99 -21.79 15.70
N PHE A 4 -33.27 -21.61 16.80
CA PHE A 4 -31.95 -20.99 16.81
C PHE A 4 -30.88 -21.96 17.32
N ASP A 5 -29.69 -21.91 16.73
CA ASP A 5 -28.49 -22.28 17.50
C ASP A 5 -28.19 -21.19 18.55
N LEU A 6 -27.40 -21.55 19.56
CA LEU A 6 -26.96 -20.65 20.62
C LEU A 6 -25.60 -20.04 20.28
N ASP A 7 -24.56 -20.86 20.39
CA ASP A 7 -23.17 -20.49 20.11
C ASP A 7 -23.05 -19.95 18.68
N GLY A 8 -22.31 -18.86 18.48
CA GLY A 8 -22.14 -18.23 17.15
C GLY A 8 -23.39 -17.56 16.53
N THR A 9 -24.58 -17.85 17.04
CA THR A 9 -25.86 -17.35 16.50
C THR A 9 -26.56 -16.37 17.46
N LEU A 10 -27.10 -16.82 18.59
CA LEU A 10 -27.79 -15.95 19.57
C LEU A 10 -26.82 -15.23 20.51
N ILE A 11 -25.63 -15.79 20.69
CA ILE A 11 -24.53 -15.20 21.47
C ILE A 11 -23.31 -15.01 20.58
N ASP A 12 -22.54 -13.95 20.85
CA ASP A 12 -21.28 -13.70 20.15
C ASP A 12 -20.12 -14.38 20.87
N GLY A 13 -20.00 -15.69 20.64
CA GLY A 13 -18.95 -16.53 21.21
C GLY A 13 -19.38 -17.98 21.38
N GLU A 14 -18.54 -18.73 22.09
CA GLU A 14 -18.70 -20.15 22.42
C GLU A 14 -18.76 -20.31 23.95
N VAL A 15 -19.85 -20.87 24.48
CA VAL A 15 -20.04 -21.09 25.93
C VAL A 15 -18.90 -21.90 26.52
N ILE A 16 -18.47 -22.97 25.84
CA ILE A 16 -17.44 -23.87 26.36
C ILE A 16 -16.08 -23.18 26.49
N ASP A 17 -15.76 -22.26 25.58
CA ASP A 17 -14.51 -21.50 25.61
C ASP A 17 -14.51 -20.51 26.78
N GLU A 18 -15.64 -19.83 27.04
CA GLU A 18 -15.76 -18.90 28.17
C GLU A 18 -15.74 -19.62 29.52
N VAL A 19 -16.44 -20.75 29.64
CA VAL A 19 -16.41 -21.61 30.82
C VAL A 19 -15.00 -22.17 31.06
N ALA A 20 -14.26 -22.49 30.00
CA ALA A 20 -12.88 -22.97 30.11
C ALA A 20 -11.90 -21.89 30.61
N LYS A 21 -12.18 -20.59 30.41
CA LYS A 21 -11.37 -19.51 30.97
C LYS A 21 -11.47 -19.49 32.50
N ALA A 22 -12.63 -19.80 33.07
CA ALA A 22 -12.82 -19.86 34.53
C ALA A 22 -11.91 -20.90 35.22
N VAL A 23 -11.50 -21.95 34.50
CA VAL A 23 -10.55 -22.98 34.98
C VAL A 23 -9.12 -22.79 34.45
N GLY A 24 -8.81 -21.66 33.82
CA GLY A 24 -7.49 -21.37 33.25
C GLY A 24 -7.10 -22.24 32.03
N LYS A 25 -8.08 -22.85 31.34
CA LYS A 25 -7.85 -23.74 30.18
C LYS A 25 -8.41 -23.22 28.86
N GLY A 26 -8.83 -21.94 28.81
CA GLY A 26 -9.47 -21.33 27.64
C GLY A 26 -8.72 -21.52 26.32
N GLU A 27 -7.40 -21.28 26.28
CA GLU A 27 -6.60 -21.43 25.05
C GLU A 27 -6.58 -22.86 24.52
N LYS A 28 -6.47 -23.86 25.41
CA LYS A 28 -6.43 -25.28 25.04
C LYS A 28 -7.78 -25.74 24.49
N VAL A 29 -8.88 -25.31 25.11
CA VAL A 29 -10.23 -25.65 24.68
C VAL A 29 -10.58 -24.97 23.36
N SER A 30 -10.26 -23.69 23.20
CA SER A 30 -10.52 -22.93 21.97
C SER A 30 -9.77 -23.50 20.76
N LYS A 31 -8.55 -24.04 20.97
CA LYS A 31 -7.83 -24.76 19.91
C LYS A 31 -8.60 -26.01 19.45
N ILE A 32 -9.08 -26.83 20.37
CA ILE A 32 -9.86 -28.04 20.05
C ILE A 32 -11.19 -27.66 19.38
N THR A 33 -11.84 -26.56 19.81
CA THR A 33 -13.07 -26.05 19.18
C THR A 33 -12.82 -25.69 17.71
N ARG A 34 -11.74 -24.95 17.40
CA ARG A 34 -11.38 -24.61 16.01
C ARG A 34 -11.07 -25.84 15.15
N ASP A 35 -10.35 -26.82 15.69
CA ASP A 35 -10.00 -28.04 14.96
C ASP A 35 -11.25 -28.90 14.68
N ALA A 36 -12.20 -28.95 15.61
CA ALA A 36 -13.49 -29.63 15.43
C ALA A 36 -14.39 -28.93 14.40
N MET A 37 -14.50 -27.60 14.42
CA MET A 37 -15.29 -26.85 13.43
C MET A 37 -14.76 -26.97 12.00
N LYS A 38 -13.46 -27.24 11.82
CA LYS A 38 -12.85 -27.55 10.51
C LYS A 38 -13.12 -28.98 10.03
N GLY A 39 -13.72 -29.83 10.86
CA GLY A 39 -13.96 -31.25 10.55
C GLY A 39 -12.72 -32.13 10.69
N GLU A 40 -11.65 -31.66 11.34
CA GLU A 40 -10.41 -32.44 11.55
C GLU A 40 -10.56 -33.47 12.68
N ILE A 41 -11.56 -33.30 13.56
CA ILE A 41 -11.86 -34.17 14.69
C ILE A 41 -13.37 -34.45 14.72
N ASP A 42 -13.77 -35.69 15.01
CA ASP A 42 -15.17 -36.05 15.24
C ASP A 42 -15.80 -35.20 16.37
N TYR A 43 -17.01 -34.71 16.14
CA TYR A 43 -17.69 -33.75 17.03
C TYR A 43 -17.86 -34.29 18.46
N ASP A 44 -18.31 -35.54 18.61
CA ASP A 44 -18.55 -36.16 19.92
C ASP A 44 -17.23 -36.36 20.67
N ALA A 45 -16.19 -36.79 19.95
CA ALA A 45 -14.86 -36.94 20.51
C ALA A 45 -14.25 -35.59 20.96
N ALA A 46 -14.42 -34.54 20.15
CA ALA A 46 -13.97 -33.19 20.48
C ALA A 46 -14.73 -32.61 21.69
N LEU A 47 -16.05 -32.82 21.77
CA LEU A 47 -16.85 -32.37 22.91
C LEU A 47 -16.43 -33.08 24.20
N LYS A 48 -16.28 -34.41 24.19
CA LYS A 48 -15.84 -35.18 25.37
C LYS A 48 -14.49 -34.69 25.91
N LYS A 49 -13.52 -34.45 25.04
CA LYS A 49 -12.20 -33.92 25.42
C LYS A 49 -12.30 -32.53 26.05
N ARG A 50 -13.10 -31.63 25.48
CA ARG A 50 -13.29 -30.27 26.03
C ARG A 50 -13.99 -30.31 27.39
N VAL A 51 -15.01 -31.16 27.54
CA VAL A 51 -15.76 -31.33 28.80
C VAL A 51 -14.88 -31.93 29.91
N GLU A 52 -14.00 -32.88 29.59
CA GLU A 52 -13.05 -33.45 30.56
C GLU A 52 -12.16 -32.37 31.17
N MET A 53 -11.77 -31.36 30.37
CA MET A 53 -10.97 -30.25 30.86
C MET A 53 -11.70 -29.37 31.89
N LEU A 54 -13.03 -29.41 31.93
CA LEU A 54 -13.86 -28.65 32.89
C LEU A 54 -14.07 -29.39 34.22
N LYS A 55 -13.50 -30.60 34.39
CA LYS A 55 -13.63 -31.37 35.63
C LYS A 55 -13.16 -30.57 36.85
N GLY A 56 -13.99 -30.53 37.88
CA GLY A 56 -13.72 -29.82 39.14
C GLY A 56 -14.26 -28.39 39.19
N LEU A 57 -14.81 -27.87 38.08
CA LEU A 57 -15.48 -26.56 38.07
C LEU A 57 -16.77 -26.60 38.89
N LYS A 58 -16.97 -25.59 39.75
CA LYS A 58 -18.23 -25.44 40.51
C LYS A 58 -19.33 -24.85 39.63
N GLU A 59 -20.57 -25.27 39.85
CA GLU A 59 -21.71 -24.78 39.08
C GLU A 59 -21.84 -23.24 39.15
N GLU A 60 -21.58 -22.64 40.32
CA GLU A 60 -21.63 -21.18 40.49
C GLU A 60 -20.60 -20.45 39.61
N GLU A 61 -19.38 -20.98 39.51
CA GLU A 61 -18.31 -20.40 38.69
C GLU A 61 -18.64 -20.52 37.20
N MET A 62 -19.24 -21.65 36.80
CA MET A 62 -19.75 -21.85 35.46
C MET A 62 -20.87 -20.85 35.13
N ARG A 63 -21.83 -20.63 36.04
CA ARG A 63 -22.91 -19.66 35.87
C ARG A 63 -22.40 -18.22 35.76
N ARG A 64 -21.35 -17.86 36.50
CA ARG A 64 -20.68 -16.54 36.38
C ARG A 64 -20.01 -16.36 35.02
N ALA A 65 -19.50 -17.42 34.41
CA ALA A 65 -18.90 -17.32 33.07
C ALA A 65 -19.93 -16.89 32.01
N PHE A 66 -21.20 -17.29 32.16
CA PHE A 66 -22.25 -16.93 31.19
C PHE A 66 -22.52 -15.42 31.12
N THR A 67 -22.35 -14.68 32.22
CA THR A 67 -22.58 -13.23 32.24
C THR A 67 -21.54 -12.45 31.44
N ASN A 68 -20.40 -13.05 31.11
CA ASN A 68 -19.34 -12.44 30.31
C ASN A 68 -19.56 -12.60 28.80
N ILE A 69 -20.52 -13.45 28.40
CA ILE A 69 -20.78 -13.73 26.99
C ILE A 69 -21.77 -12.69 26.46
N PRO A 70 -21.38 -11.85 25.50
CA PRO A 70 -22.29 -10.89 24.89
C PRO A 70 -23.37 -11.60 24.08
N LEU A 71 -24.60 -11.10 24.18
CA LEU A 71 -25.65 -11.46 23.22
C LEU A 71 -25.27 -10.95 21.83
N MET A 72 -25.64 -11.71 20.80
CA MET A 72 -25.47 -11.26 19.43
C MET A 72 -26.24 -9.96 19.21
N ASN A 73 -25.65 -9.01 18.48
CA ASN A 73 -26.32 -7.75 18.18
C ASN A 73 -27.68 -8.02 17.53
N GLY A 74 -28.73 -7.40 18.04
CA GLY A 74 -30.10 -7.62 17.57
C GLY A 74 -30.84 -8.84 18.14
N ALA A 75 -30.20 -9.74 18.90
CA ALA A 75 -30.83 -10.97 19.41
C ALA A 75 -32.14 -10.70 20.18
N ARG A 76 -32.10 -9.80 21.17
CA ARG A 76 -33.29 -9.41 21.95
C ARG A 76 -34.40 -8.82 21.10
N LYS A 77 -34.03 -7.97 20.12
CA LYS A 77 -34.97 -7.30 19.23
C LYS A 77 -35.65 -8.31 18.32
N LEU A 78 -34.88 -9.27 17.80
CA LEU A 78 -35.36 -10.34 16.95
C LEU A 78 -36.34 -11.26 17.71
N THR A 79 -35.95 -11.78 18.88
CA THR A 79 -36.80 -12.72 19.64
C THR A 79 -38.07 -12.04 20.15
N ALA A 80 -37.99 -10.79 20.62
CA ALA A 80 -39.17 -10.02 21.00
C ALA A 80 -40.10 -9.76 19.80
N GLY A 81 -39.54 -9.36 18.64
CA GLY A 81 -40.31 -9.16 17.41
C GLY A 81 -40.98 -10.44 16.93
N ALA A 82 -40.28 -11.57 16.97
CA ALA A 82 -40.79 -12.87 16.60
C ALA A 82 -41.96 -13.32 17.49
N LYS A 83 -41.84 -13.15 18.81
CA LYS A 83 -42.94 -13.44 19.74
C LYS A 83 -44.17 -12.58 19.50
N ASN A 84 -43.98 -11.28 19.27
CA ASN A 84 -45.08 -10.37 18.95
C ASN A 84 -45.78 -10.75 17.64
N ALA A 85 -45.06 -11.38 16.71
CA ALA A 85 -45.61 -11.94 15.47
C ALA A 85 -46.21 -13.35 15.66
N GLY A 86 -46.30 -13.87 16.88
CA GLY A 86 -46.91 -15.17 17.19
C GLY A 86 -46.00 -16.38 17.05
N TYR A 87 -44.70 -16.19 16.79
CA TYR A 87 -43.77 -17.32 16.71
C TYR A 87 -43.40 -17.85 18.10
N LYS A 88 -43.40 -19.18 18.23
CA LYS A 88 -42.69 -19.88 19.32
C LYS A 88 -41.19 -19.87 19.03
N ILE A 89 -40.39 -19.64 20.06
CA ILE A 89 -38.92 -19.59 19.99
C ILE A 89 -38.36 -20.88 20.61
N ALA A 90 -37.55 -21.60 19.85
CA ALA A 90 -36.83 -22.78 20.32
C ALA A 90 -35.33 -22.57 20.16
N ILE A 91 -34.55 -22.98 21.17
CA ILE A 91 -33.09 -23.05 21.09
C ILE A 91 -32.70 -24.52 21.04
N ILE A 92 -32.06 -24.95 19.96
CA ILE A 92 -31.53 -26.32 19.80
C ILE A 92 -30.03 -26.21 19.58
N THR A 93 -29.27 -26.54 20.62
CA THR A 93 -27.84 -26.28 20.64
C THR A 93 -27.02 -27.47 21.12
N GLY A 94 -25.77 -27.55 20.65
CA GLY A 94 -24.76 -28.46 21.20
C GLY A 94 -24.15 -27.97 22.52
N SER A 95 -24.54 -26.78 22.98
CA SER A 95 -24.10 -26.20 24.25
C SER A 95 -24.68 -26.91 25.47
N PHE A 96 -24.34 -26.44 26.67
CA PHE A 96 -24.79 -27.04 27.93
C PHE A 96 -26.13 -26.49 28.41
N LYS A 97 -26.95 -27.36 29.00
CA LYS A 97 -28.29 -27.06 29.52
C LYS A 97 -28.33 -25.83 30.42
N SER A 98 -27.42 -25.73 31.37
CA SER A 98 -27.33 -24.57 32.26
C SER A 98 -27.11 -23.23 31.52
N ALA A 99 -26.38 -23.24 30.41
CA ALA A 99 -26.14 -22.03 29.61
C ALA A 99 -27.34 -21.75 28.68
N ALA A 100 -27.84 -22.80 28.03
CA ALA A 100 -28.97 -22.70 27.13
C ALA A 100 -30.24 -22.23 27.85
N GLU A 101 -30.48 -22.69 29.09
CA GLU A 101 -31.57 -22.19 29.94
C GLU A 101 -31.34 -20.73 30.36
N TYR A 102 -30.12 -20.38 30.75
CA TYR A 102 -29.77 -18.98 31.10
C TYR A 102 -30.05 -17.99 29.96
N PHE A 103 -29.55 -18.26 28.76
CA PHE A 103 -29.80 -17.40 27.59
C PHE A 103 -31.24 -17.54 27.08
N GLY A 104 -31.83 -18.73 27.21
CA GLY A 104 -33.23 -19.01 26.94
C GLY A 104 -34.14 -18.10 27.75
N ASP A 105 -33.97 -18.04 29.07
CA ASP A 105 -34.75 -17.15 29.95
C ASP A 105 -34.56 -15.68 29.57
N LEU A 106 -33.31 -15.27 29.29
CA LEU A 106 -32.95 -13.90 28.95
C LEU A 106 -33.61 -13.40 27.64
N LEU A 107 -33.82 -14.32 26.69
CA LEU A 107 -34.46 -14.08 25.39
C LEU A 107 -35.92 -14.53 25.37
N GLY A 108 -36.38 -15.16 26.46
CA GLY A 108 -37.67 -15.79 26.65
C GLY A 108 -37.97 -16.94 25.69
N ALA A 109 -37.02 -17.82 25.40
CA ALA A 109 -37.29 -19.03 24.62
C ALA A 109 -38.43 -19.87 25.23
N ASN A 110 -39.29 -20.42 24.37
CA ASN A 110 -40.35 -21.34 24.78
C ASN A 110 -39.79 -22.75 25.03
N TYR A 111 -38.77 -23.13 24.26
CA TYR A 111 -38.12 -24.44 24.37
C TYR A 111 -36.61 -24.26 24.34
N VAL A 112 -35.93 -25.01 25.21
CA VAL A 112 -34.48 -25.09 25.26
C VAL A 112 -34.11 -26.56 25.23
N ILE A 113 -33.33 -26.95 24.23
CA ILE A 113 -32.86 -28.32 24.04
C ILE A 113 -31.35 -28.28 23.80
N SER A 114 -30.62 -29.02 24.63
CA SER A 114 -29.16 -28.89 24.76
C SER A 114 -28.52 -30.14 25.35
N ASN A 115 -27.18 -30.18 25.34
CA ASN A 115 -26.40 -31.21 26.02
C ASN A 115 -26.41 -31.00 27.54
N GLU A 116 -26.30 -32.07 28.32
CA GLU A 116 -26.25 -31.96 29.78
C GLU A 116 -24.90 -32.41 30.33
N LEU A 117 -24.26 -31.55 31.13
CA LEU A 117 -23.05 -31.90 31.87
C LEU A 117 -23.40 -32.79 33.06
N ALA A 118 -22.67 -33.88 33.23
CA ALA A 118 -22.79 -34.69 34.43
C ALA A 118 -22.14 -33.94 35.60
N MET A 119 -22.94 -33.63 36.61
CA MET A 119 -22.51 -32.99 37.85
C MET A 119 -22.75 -33.89 39.05
N LYS A 120 -21.91 -33.72 40.07
CA LYS A 120 -22.06 -34.37 41.38
C LYS A 120 -21.77 -33.34 42.46
N ASP A 121 -22.69 -33.16 43.40
CA ASP A 121 -22.56 -32.22 44.52
C ASP A 121 -22.22 -30.78 44.07
N GLY A 122 -22.84 -30.32 42.98
CA GLY A 122 -22.59 -28.98 42.40
C GLY A 122 -21.26 -28.82 41.67
N ILE A 123 -20.55 -29.92 41.38
CA ILE A 123 -19.24 -29.93 40.71
C ILE A 123 -19.31 -30.70 39.39
N VAL A 124 -18.72 -30.14 38.34
CA VAL A 124 -18.62 -30.75 37.01
C VAL A 124 -17.70 -31.98 37.07
N THR A 125 -18.23 -33.14 36.67
CA THR A 125 -17.49 -34.41 36.71
C THR A 125 -16.52 -34.62 35.54
N GLY A 126 -16.62 -33.77 34.51
CA GLY A 126 -15.87 -33.89 33.26
C GLY A 126 -16.49 -34.87 32.25
N ARG A 127 -17.77 -35.20 32.40
CA ARG A 127 -18.52 -36.06 31.47
C ARG A 127 -19.78 -35.33 30.97
N VAL A 128 -20.17 -35.63 29.73
CA VAL A 128 -21.45 -35.20 29.14
C VAL A 128 -22.42 -36.39 29.15
N LYS A 129 -23.69 -36.15 29.46
CA LYS A 129 -24.74 -37.17 29.40
C LYS A 129 -25.03 -37.54 27.94
N ILE A 130 -25.45 -38.78 27.72
CA ILE A 130 -25.80 -39.33 26.40
C ILE A 130 -27.34 -39.43 26.34
N PRO A 131 -27.99 -39.15 25.18
CA PRO A 131 -27.40 -38.82 23.89
C PRO A 131 -26.88 -37.38 23.78
N ILE A 132 -25.82 -37.20 22.97
CA ILE A 132 -25.27 -35.87 22.64
C ILE A 132 -26.07 -35.28 21.48
N ILE A 133 -26.56 -34.06 21.66
CA ILE A 133 -27.27 -33.23 20.68
C ILE A 133 -26.23 -32.65 19.71
N GLY A 134 -25.81 -33.46 18.75
CA GLY A 134 -24.99 -33.11 17.60
C GLY A 134 -25.67 -33.59 16.32
N LYS A 135 -25.40 -34.84 15.93
CA LYS A 135 -26.06 -35.56 14.81
C LYS A 135 -27.53 -35.94 15.06
N SER A 136 -28.16 -35.33 16.05
CA SER A 136 -29.54 -35.63 16.48
C SER A 136 -30.40 -34.37 16.61
N LYS A 137 -29.89 -33.20 16.17
CA LYS A 137 -30.68 -31.96 16.16
C LYS A 137 -31.96 -32.12 15.33
N SER A 138 -31.87 -32.79 14.18
CA SER A 138 -32.99 -33.14 13.28
C SER A 138 -34.11 -33.91 13.99
N LEU A 139 -33.78 -35.06 14.60
CA LEU A 139 -34.74 -35.90 15.33
C LEU A 139 -35.41 -35.16 16.50
N VAL A 140 -34.64 -34.34 17.21
CA VAL A 140 -35.16 -33.52 18.32
C VAL A 140 -36.11 -32.44 17.81
N PHE A 141 -35.75 -31.79 16.70
CA PHE A 141 -36.56 -30.77 16.05
C PHE A 141 -37.88 -31.35 15.56
N GLU A 142 -37.86 -32.49 14.87
CA GLU A 142 -39.06 -33.19 14.40
C GLU A 142 -40.00 -33.56 15.57
N ARG A 143 -39.46 -34.13 16.65
CA ARG A 143 -40.26 -34.45 17.85
C ARG A 143 -40.87 -33.20 18.51
N LEU A 144 -40.16 -32.07 18.48
CA LEU A 144 -40.70 -30.81 18.98
C LEU A 144 -41.84 -30.30 18.09
N CYS A 145 -41.67 -30.37 16.77
CA CYS A 145 -42.70 -30.05 15.79
C CYS A 145 -43.95 -30.92 15.98
N GLU A 146 -43.80 -32.24 16.11
CA GLU A 146 -44.89 -33.19 16.39
C GLU A 146 -45.64 -32.86 17.68
N LYS A 147 -44.90 -32.60 18.77
CA LYS A 147 -45.47 -32.24 20.07
C LYS A 147 -46.33 -30.98 20.00
N GLU A 148 -45.93 -30.02 19.18
CA GLU A 148 -46.60 -28.73 19.05
C GLU A 148 -47.63 -28.70 17.91
N GLY A 149 -47.75 -29.77 17.13
CA GLY A 149 -48.61 -29.83 15.95
C GLY A 149 -48.21 -28.83 14.86
N ILE A 150 -46.91 -28.54 14.72
CA ILE A 150 -46.36 -27.59 13.74
C ILE A 150 -45.66 -28.41 12.64
N ASP A 151 -45.98 -28.16 11.37
CA ASP A 151 -45.23 -28.76 10.26
C ASP A 151 -43.79 -28.18 10.27
N PRO A 152 -42.73 -29.01 10.17
CA PRO A 152 -41.37 -28.52 9.97
C PRO A 152 -41.23 -27.48 8.85
N GLU A 153 -42.07 -27.52 7.82
CA GLU A 153 -42.10 -26.49 6.77
C GLU A 153 -42.57 -25.09 7.25
N ASP A 154 -43.33 -25.02 8.35
CA ASP A 154 -43.73 -23.75 8.97
C ASP A 154 -42.68 -23.23 9.97
N CYS A 155 -41.48 -23.81 9.94
CA CYS A 155 -40.37 -23.45 10.81
C CYS A 155 -39.27 -22.69 10.09
N ILE A 156 -38.70 -21.71 10.80
CA ILE A 156 -37.50 -20.99 10.39
C ILE A 156 -36.35 -21.48 11.27
N VAL A 157 -35.27 -21.97 10.67
CA VAL A 157 -34.03 -22.35 11.37
C VAL A 157 -32.96 -21.30 11.08
N ILE A 158 -32.27 -20.86 12.13
CA ILE A 158 -31.18 -19.89 12.04
C ILE A 158 -29.96 -20.50 12.73
N GLY A 159 -28.86 -20.61 12.02
CA GLY A 159 -27.63 -21.23 12.51
C GLY A 159 -26.39 -20.79 11.74
N ASP A 160 -25.23 -20.96 12.35
CA ASP A 160 -23.92 -20.57 11.83
C ASP A 160 -23.02 -21.78 11.52
N GLY A 161 -23.35 -22.97 12.03
CA GLY A 161 -22.46 -24.13 12.01
C GLY A 161 -22.87 -25.26 11.06
N ALA A 162 -21.91 -26.15 10.76
CA ALA A 162 -22.17 -27.34 9.94
C ALA A 162 -23.10 -28.37 10.63
N ASN A 163 -23.21 -28.30 11.96
CA ASN A 163 -24.18 -29.05 12.78
C ASN A 163 -25.64 -28.70 12.48
N ASP A 164 -25.91 -27.56 11.84
CA ASP A 164 -27.27 -27.14 11.47
C ASP A 164 -27.68 -27.59 10.07
N LEU A 165 -26.77 -28.20 9.28
CA LEU A 165 -27.05 -28.68 7.92
C LEU A 165 -28.26 -29.62 7.86
N GLU A 166 -28.39 -30.52 8.83
CA GLU A 166 -29.53 -31.45 8.89
C GLU A 166 -30.84 -30.71 9.14
N LEU A 167 -30.83 -29.67 9.99
CA LEU A 167 -32.01 -28.85 10.26
C LEU A 167 -32.43 -28.05 9.02
N PHE A 168 -31.46 -27.56 8.25
CA PHE A 168 -31.72 -26.76 7.05
C PHE A 168 -32.43 -27.55 5.96
N GLY A 169 -32.19 -28.88 5.90
CA GLY A 169 -32.86 -29.75 4.94
C GLY A 169 -34.31 -30.10 5.28
N ILE A 170 -34.73 -29.88 6.53
CA ILE A 170 -36.06 -30.29 7.02
C ILE A 170 -36.97 -29.06 7.24
N ALA A 171 -36.40 -27.95 7.68
CA ALA A 171 -37.17 -26.73 7.94
C ALA A 171 -37.58 -26.03 6.64
N GLY A 172 -38.78 -25.46 6.63
CA GLY A 172 -39.26 -24.75 5.44
C GLY A 172 -38.55 -23.43 5.17
N ARG A 173 -37.82 -22.87 6.14
CA ARG A 173 -36.90 -21.74 5.91
C ARG A 173 -35.61 -21.87 6.71
N SER A 174 -34.47 -21.80 6.03
CA SER A 174 -33.15 -21.85 6.66
C SER A 174 -32.36 -20.55 6.43
N ILE A 175 -31.72 -20.06 7.48
CA ILE A 175 -30.92 -18.83 7.46
C ILE A 175 -29.53 -19.15 7.99
N ALA A 176 -28.54 -19.16 7.10
CA ALA A 176 -27.13 -19.18 7.46
C ALA A 176 -26.73 -17.80 7.98
N PHE A 177 -26.38 -17.71 9.27
CA PHE A 177 -25.96 -16.49 9.94
C PHE A 177 -24.45 -16.50 10.18
N ASP A 178 -23.73 -15.55 9.57
CA ASP A 178 -22.27 -15.42 9.60
C ASP A 178 -21.49 -16.75 9.42
N ALA A 179 -22.06 -17.63 8.60
CA ALA A 179 -21.68 -19.03 8.50
C ALA A 179 -20.52 -19.30 7.50
N PRO A 180 -19.85 -20.46 7.59
CA PRO A 180 -18.85 -20.87 6.61
C PRO A 180 -19.47 -21.25 5.26
N PRO A 181 -18.67 -21.24 4.16
CA PRO A 181 -19.17 -21.51 2.80
C PRO A 181 -19.92 -22.84 2.60
N ILE A 182 -19.65 -23.84 3.44
CA ILE A 182 -20.34 -25.13 3.39
C ILE A 182 -21.84 -24.99 3.69
N LEU A 183 -22.21 -24.12 4.63
CA LEU A 183 -23.61 -23.91 5.04
C LEU A 183 -24.39 -23.09 4.00
N HIS A 184 -23.71 -22.20 3.29
CA HIS A 184 -24.31 -21.36 2.24
C HIS A 184 -24.99 -22.14 1.11
N LYS A 185 -24.51 -23.36 0.81
CA LYS A 185 -25.09 -24.18 -0.26
C LYS A 185 -26.43 -24.80 0.14
N ALA A 186 -26.66 -24.98 1.43
CA ALA A 186 -27.85 -25.61 1.99
C ALA A 186 -28.86 -24.59 2.56
N ALA A 187 -28.46 -23.33 2.69
CA ALA A 187 -29.27 -22.27 3.27
C ALA A 187 -30.16 -21.56 2.23
N ASP A 188 -31.38 -21.22 2.62
CA ASP A 188 -32.25 -20.38 1.79
C ASP A 188 -31.82 -18.91 1.82
N ILE A 189 -31.35 -18.44 2.97
CA ILE A 189 -30.94 -17.07 3.19
C ILE A 189 -29.56 -17.07 3.81
N ILE A 190 -28.69 -16.20 3.32
CA ILE A 190 -27.36 -16.01 3.87
C ILE A 190 -27.29 -14.58 4.40
N ILE A 191 -27.03 -14.45 5.69
CA ILE A 191 -26.80 -13.17 6.36
C ILE A 191 -25.37 -13.16 6.83
N ARG A 192 -24.57 -12.24 6.30
CA ARG A 192 -23.19 -12.04 6.72
C ARG A 192 -23.07 -10.91 7.75
N GLY A 193 -22.10 -11.07 8.66
CA GLY A 193 -21.85 -10.13 9.75
C GLY A 193 -22.76 -10.35 10.96
N LYS A 194 -22.23 -9.97 12.12
CA LYS A 194 -22.77 -10.24 13.45
C LYS A 194 -23.91 -9.30 13.86
N ASP A 195 -24.99 -9.26 13.07
CA ASP A 195 -26.19 -8.47 13.36
C ASP A 195 -27.49 -9.20 12.97
N LEU A 196 -28.18 -9.74 13.97
CA LEU A 196 -29.45 -10.45 13.83
C LEU A 196 -30.63 -9.53 13.49
N THR A 197 -30.50 -8.20 13.58
CA THR A 197 -31.59 -7.32 13.14
C THR A 197 -31.88 -7.48 11.64
N LYS A 198 -30.89 -7.92 10.86
CA LYS A 198 -31.03 -8.27 9.44
C LYS A 198 -31.98 -9.45 9.20
N VAL A 199 -32.27 -10.26 10.23
CA VAL A 199 -33.22 -11.39 10.13
C VAL A 199 -34.67 -10.91 10.20
N ILE A 200 -34.95 -9.84 10.95
CA ILE A 200 -36.31 -9.36 11.26
C ILE A 200 -37.21 -9.22 10.03
N PRO A 201 -36.74 -8.66 8.89
CA PRO A 201 -37.55 -8.57 7.68
C PRO A 201 -38.13 -9.93 7.26
N PHE A 202 -37.36 -11.01 7.35
CA PHE A 202 -37.79 -12.33 6.90
C PHE A 202 -38.88 -12.98 7.77
N LEU A 203 -39.25 -12.38 8.91
CA LEU A 203 -40.26 -12.92 9.83
C LEU A 203 -41.70 -12.48 9.53
N LYS A 204 -41.89 -11.33 8.88
CA LYS A 204 -43.19 -10.64 8.81
C LYS A 204 -44.04 -10.94 7.58
N GLY A 205 -43.57 -11.76 6.63
CA GLY A 205 -44.31 -12.02 5.38
C GLY A 205 -44.44 -10.79 4.47
N GLU A 206 -43.75 -9.69 4.76
CA GLU A 206 -43.67 -8.47 3.94
C GLU A 206 -42.69 -8.66 2.75
N GLU A 207 -42.74 -9.83 2.09
CA GLU A 207 -41.72 -10.21 1.09
C GLU A 207 -41.64 -9.22 -0.08
N GLU A 208 -42.76 -8.64 -0.48
CA GLU A 208 -42.82 -7.61 -1.53
C GLU A 208 -42.17 -6.28 -1.09
N GLU A 209 -42.50 -5.79 0.11
CA GLU A 209 -41.93 -4.52 0.63
C GLU A 209 -40.42 -4.64 0.91
N ILE A 210 -39.98 -5.83 1.35
CA ILE A 210 -38.57 -6.14 1.57
C ILE A 210 -37.83 -6.27 0.25
N MET A 211 -38.42 -6.94 -0.74
CA MET A 211 -37.87 -7.02 -2.09
C MET A 211 -37.68 -5.62 -2.67
N ASP A 212 -38.68 -4.75 -2.53
CA ASP A 212 -38.61 -3.36 -3.00
C ASP A 212 -37.53 -2.55 -2.29
N ASN A 213 -37.41 -2.68 -0.96
CA ASN A 213 -36.36 -2.00 -0.20
C ASN A 213 -34.95 -2.52 -0.55
N LEU A 214 -34.78 -3.83 -0.71
CA LEU A 214 -33.51 -4.44 -1.13
C LEU A 214 -33.14 -4.04 -2.57
N ILE A 215 -34.12 -3.94 -3.48
CA ILE A 215 -33.92 -3.45 -4.85
C ILE A 215 -33.48 -1.97 -4.82
N ARG A 216 -34.10 -1.14 -3.97
CA ARG A 216 -33.70 0.27 -3.79
C ARG A 216 -32.28 0.38 -3.23
N GLN A 217 -31.95 -0.39 -2.19
CA GLN A 217 -30.59 -0.44 -1.62
C GLN A 217 -29.57 -0.90 -2.66
N LYS A 218 -29.86 -1.97 -3.41
CA LYS A 218 -29.02 -2.44 -4.52
C LYS A 218 -28.76 -1.32 -5.53
N LYS A 219 -29.79 -0.56 -5.90
CA LYS A 219 -29.66 0.53 -6.88
C LYS A 219 -28.73 1.63 -6.36
N ILE A 220 -28.89 2.06 -5.11
CA ILE A 220 -28.03 3.08 -4.49
C ILE A 220 -26.59 2.58 -4.43
N LEU A 221 -26.39 1.36 -3.91
CA LEU A 221 -25.06 0.79 -3.75
C LEU A 221 -24.36 0.57 -5.10
N SER A 222 -25.11 0.15 -6.12
CA SER A 222 -24.60 0.02 -7.50
C SER A 222 -24.14 1.37 -8.07
N MET A 223 -24.85 2.46 -7.77
CA MET A 223 -24.41 3.79 -8.17
C MET A 223 -23.12 4.17 -7.44
N GLU A 224 -23.05 3.95 -6.12
CA GLU A 224 -21.85 4.24 -5.33
C GLU A 224 -20.62 3.47 -5.82
N VAL A 225 -20.76 2.17 -6.09
CA VAL A 225 -19.70 1.32 -6.65
C VAL A 225 -19.15 1.91 -7.95
N GLU A 226 -20.04 2.31 -8.87
CA GLU A 226 -19.63 2.90 -10.15
C GLU A 226 -18.91 4.25 -9.94
N THR A 227 -19.40 5.10 -9.02
CA THR A 227 -18.71 6.37 -8.72
C THR A 227 -17.32 6.17 -8.10
N PHE A 228 -17.15 5.20 -7.19
CA PHE A 228 -15.86 4.92 -6.58
C PHE A 228 -14.88 4.30 -7.58
N LYS A 229 -15.38 3.47 -8.50
CA LYS A 229 -14.60 2.93 -9.60
C LYS A 229 -14.10 4.05 -10.53
N GLN A 230 -14.97 4.95 -10.96
CA GLN A 230 -14.61 6.09 -11.81
C GLN A 230 -13.54 6.97 -11.15
N LYS A 231 -13.76 7.38 -9.89
CA LYS A 231 -12.79 8.19 -9.13
C LYS A 231 -11.44 7.49 -8.96
N ARG A 232 -11.45 6.18 -8.66
CA ARG A 232 -10.23 5.38 -8.56
C ARG A 232 -9.47 5.37 -9.88
N ASP A 233 -10.17 5.15 -10.99
CA ASP A 233 -9.55 5.05 -12.31
C ASP A 233 -8.98 6.39 -12.79
N GLU A 234 -9.68 7.50 -12.51
CA GLU A 234 -9.19 8.86 -12.73
C GLU A 234 -7.90 9.13 -11.94
N LEU A 235 -7.89 8.88 -10.63
CA LEU A 235 -6.72 9.09 -9.78
C LEU A 235 -5.54 8.18 -10.17
N ASN A 236 -5.81 6.95 -10.59
CA ASN A 236 -4.77 6.05 -11.10
C ASN A 236 -4.16 6.58 -12.40
N SER A 237 -4.98 7.14 -13.31
CA SER A 237 -4.50 7.78 -14.53
C SER A 237 -3.60 8.97 -14.21
N GLU A 238 -4.03 9.85 -13.30
CA GLU A 238 -3.23 10.98 -12.83
C GLU A 238 -1.92 10.54 -12.17
N THR A 239 -1.98 9.53 -11.31
CA THR A 239 -0.81 8.91 -10.66
C THR A 239 0.19 8.43 -11.71
N GLY A 240 -0.28 7.79 -12.78
CA GLY A 240 0.54 7.37 -13.91
C GLY A 240 1.21 8.54 -14.64
N ILE A 241 0.53 9.67 -14.82
CA ILE A 241 1.08 10.89 -15.43
C ILE A 241 2.17 11.49 -14.54
N TYR A 242 1.94 11.59 -13.22
CA TYR A 242 2.95 12.11 -12.29
C TYR A 242 4.19 11.24 -12.21
N ALA A 243 4.02 9.91 -12.23
CA ALA A 243 5.14 8.96 -12.27
C ALA A 243 5.99 9.14 -13.52
N LYS A 244 5.37 9.20 -14.71
CA LYS A 244 6.08 9.43 -15.98
C LYS A 244 6.86 10.74 -15.97
N LYS A 245 6.24 11.85 -15.57
CA LYS A 245 6.90 13.16 -15.48
C LYS A 245 8.06 13.16 -14.49
N ARG A 246 7.90 12.54 -13.32
CA ARG A 246 8.97 12.38 -12.32
C ARG A 246 10.16 11.62 -12.91
N ASP A 247 9.90 10.51 -13.58
CA ASP A 247 10.95 9.64 -14.11
C ASP A 247 11.71 10.32 -15.26
N GLU A 248 11.01 11.06 -16.13
CA GLU A 248 11.64 11.91 -17.15
C GLU A 248 12.53 13.00 -16.55
N LEU A 249 12.06 13.69 -15.50
CA LEU A 249 12.84 14.73 -14.81
C LEU A 249 14.06 14.15 -14.08
N ASN A 250 13.92 12.97 -13.46
CA ASN A 250 15.03 12.26 -12.84
C ASN A 250 16.08 11.85 -13.88
N LYS A 251 15.65 11.39 -15.05
CA LYS A 251 16.55 11.09 -16.17
C LYS A 251 17.31 12.33 -16.62
N LYS A 252 16.62 13.45 -16.84
CA LYS A 252 17.26 14.75 -17.17
C LYS A 252 18.25 15.18 -16.09
N THR A 253 17.89 15.06 -14.82
CA THR A 253 18.75 15.36 -13.68
C THR A 253 20.04 14.53 -13.75
N GLY A 254 19.92 13.22 -13.99
CA GLY A 254 21.08 12.33 -14.18
C GLY A 254 21.98 12.74 -15.35
N GLU A 255 21.40 13.13 -16.48
CA GLU A 255 22.13 13.60 -17.65
C GLU A 255 22.91 14.90 -17.36
N PHE A 256 22.28 15.88 -16.70
CA PHE A 256 22.94 17.12 -16.32
C PHE A 256 24.07 16.89 -15.30
N ILE A 257 23.86 16.02 -14.31
CA ILE A 257 24.92 15.65 -13.35
C ILE A 257 26.10 14.98 -14.07
N ARG A 258 25.85 14.14 -15.08
CA ARG A 258 26.92 13.52 -15.88
C ARG A 258 27.72 14.58 -16.65
N LYS A 259 27.05 15.49 -17.37
CA LYS A 259 27.68 16.63 -18.06
C LYS A 259 28.50 17.50 -17.10
N SER A 260 27.98 17.77 -15.90
CA SER A 260 28.70 18.50 -14.86
C SER A 260 29.97 17.78 -14.42
N LYS A 261 29.94 16.44 -14.25
CA LYS A 261 31.13 15.64 -13.92
C LYS A 261 32.17 15.66 -15.04
N GLU A 262 31.75 15.59 -16.29
CA GLU A 262 32.64 15.69 -17.46
C GLU A 262 33.35 17.05 -17.48
N HIS A 263 32.60 18.15 -17.33
CA HIS A 263 33.20 19.49 -17.25
C HIS A 263 34.09 19.68 -16.02
N LYS A 264 33.77 19.05 -14.88
CA LYS A 264 34.65 19.04 -13.71
C LYS A 264 36.00 18.39 -14.03
N GLN A 265 35.99 17.24 -14.71
CA GLN A 265 37.23 16.56 -15.10
C GLN A 265 38.08 17.41 -16.04
N GLU A 266 37.48 18.03 -17.06
CA GLU A 266 38.20 18.91 -17.98
C GLU A 266 38.74 20.18 -17.30
N ARG A 267 37.96 20.79 -16.40
CA ARG A 267 38.41 21.90 -15.55
C ARG A 267 39.60 21.49 -14.70
N ASP A 268 39.55 20.31 -14.09
CA ASP A 268 40.62 19.83 -13.21
C ASP A 268 41.90 19.51 -13.99
N LYS A 269 41.78 19.00 -15.24
CA LYS A 269 42.90 18.88 -16.19
C LYS A 269 43.49 20.26 -16.52
N GLY A 270 42.66 21.24 -16.86
CA GLY A 270 43.09 22.62 -17.11
C GLY A 270 43.83 23.23 -15.91
N ASN A 271 43.28 23.09 -14.71
CA ASN A 271 43.90 23.56 -13.46
C ASN A 271 45.25 22.86 -13.16
N LYS A 272 45.41 21.59 -13.54
CA LYS A 272 46.69 20.89 -13.44
C LYS A 272 47.73 21.50 -14.39
N LEU A 273 47.36 21.72 -15.65
CA LEU A 273 48.22 22.35 -16.65
C LEU A 273 48.62 23.79 -16.27
N VAL A 274 47.70 24.55 -15.66
CA VAL A 274 48.00 25.88 -15.09
C VAL A 274 49.03 25.77 -13.97
N ARG A 275 48.86 24.84 -13.03
CA ARG A 275 49.83 24.60 -11.93
C ARG A 275 51.21 24.23 -12.46
N ASP A 276 51.29 23.32 -13.42
CA ASP A 276 52.55 22.87 -14.02
C ASP A 276 53.26 24.01 -14.76
N SER A 277 52.50 24.81 -15.53
CA SER A 277 53.02 25.98 -16.24
C SER A 277 53.49 27.06 -15.26
N LYS A 278 52.77 27.30 -14.16
CA LYS A 278 53.19 28.21 -13.08
C LYS A 278 54.50 27.77 -12.45
N LYS A 279 54.67 26.47 -12.17
CA LYS A 279 55.89 25.91 -11.58
C LYS A 279 57.09 26.11 -12.51
N LYS A 280 56.97 25.68 -13.78
CA LYS A 280 58.02 25.88 -14.80
C LYS A 280 58.39 27.36 -14.96
N ARG A 281 57.39 28.26 -14.94
CA ARG A 281 57.60 29.70 -15.03
C ARG A 281 58.31 30.27 -13.80
N SER A 282 57.98 29.79 -12.60
CA SER A 282 58.68 30.14 -11.36
C SER A 282 60.15 29.73 -11.42
N ASP A 283 60.44 28.51 -11.86
CA ASP A 283 61.80 28.00 -11.99
C ASP A 283 62.62 28.78 -13.03
N LEU A 284 62.00 29.12 -14.17
CA LEU A 284 62.61 30.00 -15.18
C LEU A 284 62.88 31.41 -14.63
N ASN A 285 61.95 31.98 -13.87
CA ASN A 285 62.14 33.30 -13.24
C ASN A 285 63.28 33.29 -12.22
N LYS A 286 63.43 32.21 -11.43
CA LYS A 286 64.56 32.03 -10.50
C LYS A 286 65.89 31.96 -11.26
N ARG A 287 65.96 31.19 -12.34
CA ARG A 287 67.16 31.10 -13.21
C ARG A 287 67.49 32.45 -13.86
N LEU A 288 66.48 33.16 -14.37
CA LEU A 288 66.65 34.52 -14.92
C LEU A 288 67.18 35.49 -13.87
N LYS A 289 66.72 35.41 -12.62
CA LYS A 289 67.23 36.25 -11.52
C LYS A 289 68.71 35.96 -11.22
N LEU A 290 69.11 34.70 -11.18
CA LEU A 290 70.51 34.28 -10.99
C LEU A 290 71.41 34.75 -12.13
N ILE A 291 70.99 34.55 -13.38
CA ILE A 291 71.75 34.97 -14.56
C ILE A 291 71.86 36.49 -14.63
N ARG A 292 70.80 37.24 -14.33
CA ARG A 292 70.86 38.71 -14.23
C ARG A 292 71.88 39.18 -13.21
N LYS A 293 71.91 38.57 -12.01
CA LYS A 293 72.90 38.89 -10.98
C LYS A 293 74.33 38.61 -11.44
N LYS A 294 74.55 37.52 -12.18
CA LYS A 294 75.86 37.21 -12.80
C LYS A 294 76.24 38.22 -13.88
N ILE A 295 75.30 38.63 -14.72
CA ILE A 295 75.50 39.66 -15.75
C ILE A 295 75.83 41.01 -15.10
N GLU A 296 75.11 41.42 -14.06
CA GLU A 296 75.39 42.66 -13.31
C GLU A 296 76.79 42.62 -12.68
N ASN A 297 77.17 41.52 -12.04
CA ASN A 297 78.51 41.37 -11.46
C ASN A 297 79.61 41.45 -12.54
N LEU A 298 79.43 40.79 -13.69
CA LEU A 298 80.40 40.82 -14.79
C LEU A 298 80.51 42.21 -15.44
N LYS A 299 79.40 42.94 -15.55
CA LYS A 299 79.39 44.33 -16.02
C LYS A 299 80.09 45.27 -15.03
N ALA A 300 79.91 45.04 -13.72
CA ALA A 300 80.58 45.83 -12.66
C ALA A 300 82.09 45.59 -12.62
N THR A 301 82.56 44.35 -12.81
CA THR A 301 84.00 44.02 -12.87
C THR A 301 84.69 44.52 -14.14
N GLY A 302 83.95 44.68 -15.24
CA GLY A 302 84.45 45.20 -16.52
C GLY A 302 84.39 46.72 -16.67
N ASN A 303 84.01 47.47 -15.62
CA ASN A 303 83.84 48.93 -15.66
C ASN A 303 82.82 49.41 -16.72
N ILE A 304 81.81 48.59 -17.02
CA ILE A 304 80.74 48.91 -17.97
C ILE A 304 79.60 49.60 -17.19
N GLU A 305 79.86 50.81 -16.67
CA GLU A 305 78.83 51.67 -16.07
C GLU A 305 78.27 52.67 -17.11
N GLY A 306 76.99 53.02 -16.97
CA GLY A 306 76.28 53.98 -17.84
C GLY A 306 75.03 53.41 -18.54
N LYS A 307 74.48 54.17 -19.51
CA LYS A 307 73.27 53.80 -20.26
C LYS A 307 73.43 52.42 -20.92
N ASP A 308 72.37 51.60 -20.85
CA ASP A 308 72.36 50.25 -21.44
C ASP A 308 72.53 50.33 -22.97
N LEU A 309 73.14 49.31 -23.59
CA LEU A 309 73.40 49.29 -25.04
C LEU A 309 72.13 49.55 -25.87
N ASN A 310 70.98 49.05 -25.40
CA ASN A 310 69.69 49.33 -26.03
C ASN A 310 69.23 50.77 -25.84
N GLN A 311 69.51 51.40 -24.69
CA GLN A 311 69.16 52.80 -24.45
C GLN A 311 70.00 53.73 -25.34
N LEU A 312 71.31 53.46 -25.44
CA LEU A 312 72.20 54.18 -26.36
C LEU A 312 71.73 54.03 -27.80
N LYS A 313 71.36 52.81 -28.22
CA LYS A 313 70.83 52.58 -29.58
C LYS A 313 69.55 53.33 -29.87
N VAL A 314 68.56 53.28 -28.97
CA VAL A 314 67.30 54.02 -29.14
C VAL A 314 67.54 55.53 -29.17
N GLU A 315 68.50 56.03 -28.39
CA GLU A 315 68.85 57.44 -28.36
C GLU A 315 69.58 57.88 -29.64
N ILE A 316 70.50 57.06 -30.17
CA ILE A 316 71.14 57.25 -31.48
C ILE A 316 70.09 57.26 -32.60
N ASP A 317 69.21 56.25 -32.64
CA ASP A 317 68.15 56.14 -33.65
C ASP A 317 67.18 57.34 -33.59
N ARG A 318 66.86 57.79 -32.36
CA ARG A 318 66.01 58.99 -32.14
C ARG A 318 66.69 60.25 -32.63
N LEU A 319 67.96 60.48 -32.28
CA LEU A 319 68.72 61.66 -32.68
C LEU A 319 69.01 61.66 -34.19
N GLY A 320 69.27 60.49 -34.79
CA GLY A 320 69.40 60.32 -36.23
C GLY A 320 68.09 60.57 -36.98
N PHE A 321 66.95 60.13 -36.44
CA PHE A 321 65.65 60.50 -36.99
C PHE A 321 65.39 62.01 -36.88
N GLU A 322 65.78 62.62 -35.76
CA GLU A 322 65.67 64.06 -35.54
C GLU A 322 66.52 64.88 -36.52
N GLN A 323 67.72 64.40 -36.85
CA GLN A 323 68.58 64.96 -37.89
C GLN A 323 67.92 64.91 -39.27
N GLN A 324 67.29 63.78 -39.62
CA GLN A 324 66.67 63.57 -40.93
C GLN A 324 65.34 64.31 -41.13
N THR A 325 64.62 64.60 -40.04
CA THR A 325 63.25 65.13 -40.13
C THR A 325 63.10 66.61 -39.79
N ARG A 326 64.08 67.24 -39.14
CA ARG A 326 64.02 68.66 -38.77
C ARG A 326 64.94 69.53 -39.64
N VAL A 327 64.42 70.70 -40.04
CA VAL A 327 65.23 71.75 -40.67
C VAL A 327 66.02 72.46 -39.58
N LEU A 328 67.33 72.21 -39.51
CA LEU A 328 68.24 72.74 -38.48
C LEU A 328 69.17 73.79 -39.09
N THR A 329 69.70 74.69 -38.25
CA THR A 329 70.80 75.57 -38.64
C THR A 329 72.10 74.77 -38.69
N ILE A 330 73.06 75.17 -39.55
CA ILE A 330 74.34 74.46 -39.77
C ILE A 330 75.08 74.16 -38.44
N GLU A 331 75.03 75.09 -37.47
CA GLU A 331 75.64 74.91 -36.15
C GLU A 331 74.92 73.83 -35.31
N LYS A 332 73.58 73.86 -35.27
CA LYS A 332 72.78 72.87 -34.50
C LYS A 332 72.82 71.50 -35.12
N GLU A 333 72.91 71.41 -36.45
CA GLU A 333 73.10 70.15 -37.16
C GLU A 333 74.48 69.56 -36.85
N ARG A 334 75.55 70.37 -36.87
CA ARG A 334 76.90 69.94 -36.47
C ARG A 334 76.96 69.47 -35.01
N ASP A 335 76.28 70.14 -34.09
CA ASP A 335 76.22 69.73 -32.68
C ASP A 335 75.42 68.43 -32.49
N LEU A 336 74.36 68.23 -33.26
CA LEU A 336 73.57 66.99 -33.25
C LEU A 336 74.38 65.83 -33.82
N VAL A 337 75.06 66.02 -34.95
CA VAL A 337 75.96 65.02 -35.54
C VAL A 337 77.09 64.68 -34.58
N ARG A 338 77.70 65.66 -33.91
CA ARG A 338 78.74 65.40 -32.90
C ARG A 338 78.22 64.54 -31.76
N LYS A 339 77.04 64.84 -31.23
CA LYS A 339 76.40 64.01 -30.19
C LYS A 339 76.07 62.60 -30.67
N ILE A 340 75.65 62.44 -31.94
CA ILE A 340 75.42 61.12 -32.54
C ILE A 340 76.75 60.36 -32.62
N CYS A 341 77.81 60.98 -33.12
CA CYS A 341 79.15 60.36 -33.19
C CYS A 341 79.67 59.96 -31.79
N ASP A 342 79.56 60.84 -30.79
CA ASP A 342 79.99 60.54 -29.41
C ASP A 342 79.20 59.35 -28.83
N LEU A 343 77.88 59.29 -29.08
CA LEU A 343 77.02 58.17 -28.65
C LEU A 343 77.31 56.89 -29.44
N GLU A 344 77.61 56.98 -30.75
CA GLU A 344 77.99 55.85 -31.59
C GLU A 344 79.36 55.27 -31.20
N GLU A 345 80.34 56.11 -30.85
CA GLU A 345 81.62 55.69 -30.29
C GLU A 345 81.44 55.01 -28.94
N GLU A 346 80.62 55.57 -28.05
CA GLU A 346 80.29 54.94 -26.77
C GLU A 346 79.57 53.59 -26.97
N TYR A 347 78.65 53.52 -27.95
CA TYR A 347 77.94 52.31 -28.32
C TYR A 347 78.88 51.24 -28.89
N ASN A 348 79.78 51.59 -29.80
CA ASN A 348 80.71 50.65 -30.44
C ASN A 348 81.78 50.15 -29.45
N ARG A 349 82.29 51.02 -28.56
CA ARG A 349 83.22 50.62 -27.48
C ARG A 349 82.56 49.61 -26.54
N LYS A 350 81.36 49.92 -26.03
CA LYS A 350 80.61 49.01 -25.16
C LYS A 350 80.20 47.72 -25.87
N LYS A 351 79.88 47.79 -27.17
CA LYS A 351 79.58 46.61 -27.99
C LYS A 351 80.80 45.70 -28.12
N GLY A 352 81.98 46.27 -28.38
CA GLY A 352 83.25 45.54 -28.45
C GLY A 352 83.60 44.83 -27.14
N GLU A 353 83.51 45.53 -26.01
CA GLU A 353 83.78 44.97 -24.67
C GLU A 353 82.85 43.79 -24.31
N ILE A 354 81.60 43.81 -24.81
CA ILE A 354 80.65 42.71 -24.63
C ILE A 354 80.90 41.56 -25.62
N GLU A 355 81.39 41.86 -26.82
CA GLU A 355 81.73 40.86 -27.84
C GLU A 355 83.02 40.11 -27.52
N GLU A 356 83.99 40.75 -26.88
CA GLU A 356 85.25 40.14 -26.40
C GLU A 356 85.04 39.24 -25.17
N ASN A 357 84.04 39.52 -24.33
CA ASN A 357 83.72 38.69 -23.17
C ASN A 357 82.80 37.53 -23.55
N GLU A 358 83.41 36.37 -23.89
CA GLU A 358 82.70 35.14 -24.26
C GLU A 358 81.65 34.71 -23.21
N GLU A 359 81.95 34.86 -21.92
CA GLU A 359 81.08 34.46 -20.83
C GLU A 359 79.81 35.34 -20.76
N LEU A 360 79.97 36.66 -20.94
CA LEU A 360 78.86 37.60 -21.01
C LEU A 360 77.97 37.33 -22.23
N ARG A 361 78.56 37.08 -23.40
CA ARG A 361 77.82 36.72 -24.63
C ARG A 361 77.03 35.43 -24.48
N ARG A 362 77.57 34.44 -23.77
CA ARG A 362 76.87 33.18 -23.45
C ARG A 362 75.70 33.42 -22.51
N LEU A 363 75.87 34.19 -21.43
CA LEU A 363 74.81 34.51 -20.47
C LEU A 363 73.68 35.35 -21.09
N LEU A 364 74.00 36.25 -22.03
CA LEU A 364 73.02 37.02 -22.78
C LEU A 364 72.17 36.14 -23.71
N ARG A 365 72.79 35.18 -24.41
CA ARG A 365 72.07 34.16 -25.21
C ARG A 365 71.17 33.30 -24.34
N GLU A 366 71.68 32.79 -23.22
CA GLU A 366 70.89 31.99 -22.28
C GLU A 366 69.69 32.79 -21.72
N THR A 367 69.89 34.09 -21.45
CA THR A 367 68.81 35.00 -21.02
C THR A 367 67.73 35.14 -22.08
N LYS A 368 68.10 35.26 -23.36
CA LYS A 368 67.15 35.36 -24.48
C LYS A 368 66.31 34.08 -24.60
N ASP A 369 66.96 32.92 -24.59
CA ASP A 369 66.28 31.62 -24.67
C ASP A 369 65.32 31.39 -23.49
N LEU A 370 65.74 31.78 -22.28
CA LEU A 370 64.90 31.67 -21.08
C LEU A 370 63.71 32.64 -21.14
N LYS A 371 63.87 33.84 -21.71
CA LYS A 371 62.75 34.78 -21.93
C LYS A 371 61.75 34.24 -22.95
N GLU A 372 62.22 33.66 -24.06
CA GLU A 372 61.35 33.05 -25.08
C GLU A 372 60.57 31.87 -24.49
N LYS A 373 61.24 30.95 -23.77
CA LYS A 373 60.58 29.85 -23.05
C LYS A 373 59.53 30.37 -22.07
N ASN A 374 59.82 31.44 -21.33
CA ASN A 374 58.89 32.06 -20.38
C ASN A 374 57.67 32.68 -21.08
N ALA A 375 57.86 33.31 -22.24
CA ALA A 375 56.77 33.85 -23.05
C ALA A 375 55.83 32.74 -23.56
N ILE A 376 56.38 31.60 -23.99
CA ILE A 376 55.59 30.41 -24.36
C ILE A 376 54.75 29.94 -23.17
N TYR A 377 55.36 29.74 -22.00
CA TYR A 377 54.60 29.32 -20.80
C TYR A 377 53.57 30.35 -20.35
N ARG A 378 53.80 31.65 -20.53
CA ARG A 378 52.81 32.70 -20.26
C ARG A 378 51.60 32.58 -21.19
N LYS A 379 51.82 32.36 -22.50
CA LYS A 379 50.74 32.17 -23.48
C LYS A 379 49.95 30.89 -23.20
N SER A 380 50.64 29.79 -22.91
CA SER A 380 50.02 28.52 -22.51
C SER A 380 49.20 28.67 -21.22
N LEU A 381 49.71 29.40 -20.23
CA LEU A 381 49.00 29.64 -18.96
C LEU A 381 47.68 30.38 -19.15
N SER A 382 47.66 31.43 -20.00
CA SER A 382 46.40 32.12 -20.34
C SER A 382 45.41 31.13 -20.94
N LYS A 383 45.83 30.40 -21.98
CA LYS A 383 44.97 29.43 -22.68
C LYS A 383 44.39 28.36 -21.74
N TYR A 384 45.20 27.81 -20.84
CA TYR A 384 44.72 26.79 -19.89
C TYR A 384 43.83 27.39 -18.80
N SER A 385 44.08 28.63 -18.40
CA SER A 385 43.22 29.36 -17.45
C SER A 385 41.85 29.63 -18.06
N ASP A 386 41.81 30.11 -19.30
CA ASP A 386 40.57 30.41 -20.02
C ASP A 386 39.73 29.13 -20.22
N LEU A 387 40.38 28.04 -20.64
CA LEU A 387 39.75 26.72 -20.78
C LEU A 387 39.16 26.21 -19.45
N ALA A 388 39.90 26.36 -18.34
CA ALA A 388 39.42 25.96 -17.03
C ALA A 388 38.21 26.80 -16.59
N GLN A 389 38.23 28.11 -16.85
CA GLN A 389 37.12 29.00 -16.51
C GLN A 389 35.87 28.69 -17.35
N GLU A 390 36.03 28.39 -18.63
CA GLU A 390 34.93 28.00 -19.52
C GLU A 390 34.25 26.73 -19.03
N HIS A 391 35.01 25.69 -18.72
CA HIS A 391 34.48 24.45 -18.17
C HIS A 391 33.86 24.64 -16.79
N HIS A 392 34.39 25.54 -15.95
CA HIS A 392 33.77 25.89 -14.69
C HIS A 392 32.38 26.53 -14.88
N ASN A 393 32.25 27.48 -15.81
CA ASN A 393 30.97 28.13 -16.09
C ASN A 393 29.95 27.13 -16.65
N LYS A 394 30.34 26.28 -17.60
CA LYS A 394 29.49 25.21 -18.16
C LYS A 394 29.07 24.16 -17.12
N MET A 395 29.97 23.86 -16.18
CA MET A 395 29.66 22.99 -15.05
C MET A 395 28.61 23.63 -14.13
N MET A 396 28.75 24.93 -13.83
CA MET A 396 27.79 25.64 -12.97
C MET A 396 26.41 25.78 -13.61
N SER A 397 26.32 26.05 -14.91
CA SER A 397 25.04 26.07 -15.62
C SER A 397 24.35 24.70 -15.58
N SER A 398 25.12 23.64 -15.82
CA SER A 398 24.61 22.25 -15.79
C SER A 398 24.11 21.84 -14.39
N PHE A 399 24.81 22.24 -13.32
CA PHE A 399 24.31 22.01 -11.95
C PHE A 399 23.03 22.78 -11.65
N LYS A 400 22.93 24.04 -12.09
CA LYS A 400 21.71 24.84 -11.90
C LYS A 400 20.50 24.22 -12.61
N GLU A 401 20.71 23.64 -13.80
CA GLU A 401 19.64 22.93 -14.52
C GLU A 401 19.29 21.60 -13.85
N ALA A 402 20.27 20.87 -13.33
CA ALA A 402 20.04 19.65 -12.54
C ALA A 402 19.21 19.93 -11.29
N ASP A 403 19.52 21.00 -10.54
CA ASP A 403 18.80 21.35 -9.31
C ASP A 403 17.34 21.75 -9.59
N LYS A 404 17.09 22.45 -10.70
CA LYS A 404 15.73 22.76 -11.17
C LYS A 404 14.95 21.49 -11.51
N ALA A 405 15.52 20.63 -12.36
CA ALA A 405 14.88 19.38 -12.75
C ALA A 405 14.60 18.48 -11.54
N ARG A 406 15.53 18.43 -10.58
CA ARG A 406 15.36 17.70 -9.32
C ARG A 406 14.22 18.26 -8.46
N SER A 407 14.16 19.58 -8.30
CA SER A 407 13.10 20.24 -7.54
C SER A 407 11.71 19.99 -8.16
N GLU A 408 11.62 20.01 -9.49
CA GLU A 408 10.39 19.66 -10.21
C GLU A 408 10.03 18.17 -10.05
N ALA A 409 11.03 17.27 -10.07
CA ALA A 409 10.82 15.84 -9.85
C ALA A 409 10.28 15.56 -8.44
N ASP A 410 10.82 16.23 -7.43
CA ASP A 410 10.35 16.13 -6.05
C ASP A 410 8.90 16.62 -5.90
N LEU A 411 8.53 17.69 -6.61
CA LEU A 411 7.14 18.16 -6.64
C LEU A 411 6.20 17.15 -7.31
N MET A 412 6.60 16.56 -8.44
CA MET A 412 5.82 15.50 -9.10
C MET A 412 5.69 14.27 -8.20
N HIS A 413 6.74 13.92 -7.45
CA HIS A 413 6.69 12.82 -6.51
C HIS A 413 5.71 13.08 -5.36
N LYS A 414 5.66 14.30 -4.81
CA LYS A 414 4.64 14.67 -3.80
C LYS A 414 3.22 14.52 -4.33
N LYS A 415 2.96 14.96 -5.57
CA LYS A 415 1.64 14.80 -6.22
C LYS A 415 1.28 13.34 -6.45
N PHE A 416 2.24 12.54 -6.90
CA PHE A 416 2.10 11.08 -7.03
C PHE A 416 1.69 10.44 -5.70
N MET A 417 2.37 10.76 -4.59
CA MET A 417 2.07 10.19 -3.28
C MET A 417 0.66 10.56 -2.78
N HIS A 418 0.20 11.77 -3.07
CA HIS A 418 -1.14 12.21 -2.68
C HIS A 418 -2.21 11.49 -3.50
N SER A 419 -2.08 11.50 -4.83
CA SER A 419 -3.02 10.85 -5.75
C SER A 419 -3.10 9.33 -5.51
N GLN A 420 -1.96 8.69 -5.22
CA GLN A 420 -1.92 7.26 -4.88
C GLN A 420 -2.70 6.94 -3.60
N LYS A 421 -2.53 7.73 -2.53
CA LYS A 421 -3.28 7.54 -1.28
C LYS A 421 -4.79 7.69 -1.49
N ASP A 422 -5.18 8.68 -2.28
CA ASP A 422 -6.59 8.92 -2.58
C ASP A 422 -7.17 7.78 -3.44
N ALA A 423 -6.40 7.26 -4.41
CA ALA A 423 -6.78 6.10 -5.21
C ALA A 423 -6.99 4.86 -4.35
N ASP A 424 -6.08 4.58 -3.41
CA ASP A 424 -6.17 3.45 -2.48
C ASP A 424 -7.42 3.57 -1.59
N PHE A 425 -7.74 4.77 -1.11
CA PHE A 425 -8.94 5.04 -0.33
C PHE A 425 -10.22 4.68 -1.10
N TYR A 426 -10.35 5.16 -2.35
CA TYR A 426 -11.51 4.83 -3.19
C TYR A 426 -11.52 3.36 -3.60
N HIS A 427 -10.35 2.73 -3.78
CA HIS A 427 -10.25 1.31 -4.06
C HIS A 427 -10.80 0.45 -2.90
N HIS A 428 -10.46 0.78 -1.66
CA HIS A 428 -10.99 0.08 -0.49
C HIS A 428 -12.51 0.23 -0.37
N LYS A 429 -13.04 1.44 -0.57
CA LYS A 429 -14.49 1.67 -0.58
C LYS A 429 -15.20 0.90 -1.69
N PHE A 430 -14.61 0.89 -2.89
CA PHE A 430 -15.10 0.10 -4.01
C PHE A 430 -15.17 -1.40 -3.66
N ILE A 431 -14.12 -1.98 -3.08
CA ILE A 431 -14.11 -3.41 -2.71
C ILE A 431 -15.20 -3.74 -1.71
N ASN A 432 -15.36 -2.91 -0.67
CA ASN A 432 -16.37 -3.15 0.36
C ASN A 432 -17.78 -3.05 -0.23
N ASN A 433 -18.08 -1.99 -0.99
CA ASN A 433 -19.40 -1.81 -1.59
C ASN A 433 -19.69 -2.85 -2.69
N ASP A 434 -18.70 -3.29 -3.47
CA ASP A 434 -18.86 -4.37 -4.46
C ASP A 434 -19.19 -5.70 -3.78
N ARG A 435 -18.56 -5.97 -2.62
CA ARG A 435 -18.88 -7.14 -1.79
C ARG A 435 -20.32 -7.07 -1.28
N ASP A 436 -20.70 -5.94 -0.68
CA ASP A 436 -22.05 -5.74 -0.16
C ASP A 436 -23.10 -5.83 -1.29
N LEU A 437 -22.77 -5.36 -2.49
CA LEU A 437 -23.64 -5.46 -3.67
C LEU A 437 -23.87 -6.92 -4.08
N ARG A 438 -22.81 -7.73 -4.13
CA ARG A 438 -22.92 -9.17 -4.41
C ARG A 438 -23.74 -9.89 -3.35
N ASP A 439 -23.57 -9.54 -2.09
CA ASP A 439 -24.35 -10.13 -0.99
C ASP A 439 -25.84 -9.78 -1.14
N LEU A 440 -26.17 -8.52 -1.43
CA LEU A 440 -27.55 -8.10 -1.74
C LEU A 440 -28.11 -8.84 -2.97
N GLU A 441 -27.32 -9.03 -4.02
CA GLU A 441 -27.74 -9.80 -5.19
C GLU A 441 -28.05 -11.27 -4.86
N ASN A 442 -27.24 -11.89 -4.02
CA ASN A 442 -27.46 -13.26 -3.57
C ASN A 442 -28.76 -13.37 -2.75
N ILE A 443 -29.01 -12.44 -1.84
CA ILE A 443 -30.25 -12.37 -1.06
C ILE A 443 -31.47 -12.17 -1.97
N LEU A 444 -31.39 -11.24 -2.93
CA LEU A 444 -32.47 -11.00 -3.89
C LEU A 444 -32.76 -12.24 -4.76
N ASN A 445 -31.71 -12.94 -5.20
CA ASN A 445 -31.85 -14.16 -6.00
C ASN A 445 -32.46 -15.30 -5.20
N SER A 446 -32.09 -15.46 -3.92
CA SER A 446 -32.65 -16.51 -3.08
C SER A 446 -34.12 -16.24 -2.76
N LEU A 447 -34.49 -15.00 -2.46
CA LEU A 447 -35.89 -14.59 -2.29
C LEU A 447 -36.73 -14.84 -3.56
N ARG A 448 -36.18 -14.54 -4.75
CA ARG A 448 -36.87 -14.80 -6.03
C ARG A 448 -37.07 -16.29 -6.33
N ARG A 449 -36.09 -17.14 -5.99
CA ARG A 449 -36.23 -18.61 -6.14
C ARG A 449 -37.32 -19.12 -5.23
N LYS A 450 -37.30 -18.68 -3.96
CA LYS A 450 -38.24 -19.15 -2.96
C LYS A 450 -39.69 -18.77 -3.26
N GLY A 451 -39.96 -17.56 -3.77
CA GLY A 451 -41.32 -17.19 -4.22
C GLY A 451 -41.87 -18.06 -5.37
N ARG A 452 -41.00 -18.72 -6.16
CA ARG A 452 -41.42 -19.69 -7.18
C ARG A 452 -41.61 -21.08 -6.58
N ASP A 453 -40.69 -21.52 -5.73
CA ASP A 453 -40.71 -22.85 -5.13
C ASP A 453 -41.85 -22.99 -4.11
N THR A 454 -42.14 -21.98 -3.28
CA THR A 454 -43.30 -21.98 -2.38
C THR A 454 -44.62 -22.00 -3.13
N LYS A 455 -44.72 -21.27 -4.25
CA LYS A 455 -45.92 -21.27 -5.10
C LYS A 455 -46.16 -22.65 -5.73
N LYS A 456 -45.09 -23.29 -6.21
CA LYS A 456 -45.14 -24.63 -6.81
C LYS A 456 -45.44 -25.72 -5.77
N ALA A 457 -44.75 -25.70 -4.62
CA ALA A 457 -44.97 -26.65 -3.53
C ALA A 457 -46.38 -26.54 -2.92
N ARG A 458 -46.92 -25.31 -2.79
CA ARG A 458 -48.30 -25.09 -2.30
C ARG A 458 -49.36 -25.59 -3.29
N GLU A 459 -49.07 -25.54 -4.58
CA GLU A 459 -49.92 -26.09 -5.64
C GLU A 459 -49.88 -27.62 -5.65
N GLU A 460 -48.69 -28.22 -5.57
CA GLU A 460 -48.51 -29.68 -5.45
C GLU A 460 -49.14 -30.25 -4.17
N ARG A 461 -48.96 -29.61 -3.02
CA ARG A 461 -49.62 -30.02 -1.76
C ARG A 461 -51.14 -29.89 -1.81
N ARG A 462 -51.68 -28.85 -2.46
CA ARG A 462 -53.12 -28.70 -2.65
C ARG A 462 -53.68 -29.82 -3.53
N ILE A 463 -52.96 -30.19 -4.58
CA ILE A 463 -53.32 -31.31 -5.46
C ILE A 463 -53.25 -32.63 -4.69
N ASN A 464 -52.21 -32.87 -3.89
CA ASN A 464 -52.06 -34.11 -3.11
C ASN A 464 -53.10 -34.24 -2.00
N LYS A 465 -53.41 -33.15 -1.29
CA LYS A 465 -54.45 -33.16 -0.25
C LYS A 465 -55.84 -33.42 -0.84
N ILE A 466 -56.15 -32.81 -1.98
CA ILE A 466 -57.38 -33.10 -2.73
C ILE A 466 -57.39 -34.56 -3.20
N ALA A 467 -56.26 -35.09 -3.68
CA ALA A 467 -56.15 -36.49 -4.09
C ALA A 467 -56.36 -37.47 -2.92
N GLU A 468 -55.83 -37.17 -1.72
CA GLU A 468 -56.06 -37.96 -0.50
C GLU A 468 -57.50 -37.89 -0.01
N GLU A 469 -58.14 -36.72 -0.07
CA GLU A 469 -59.55 -36.53 0.28
C GLU A 469 -60.47 -37.30 -0.70
N VAL A 470 -60.21 -37.22 -2.01
CA VAL A 470 -60.91 -37.98 -3.05
C VAL A 470 -60.71 -39.49 -2.87
N TYR A 471 -59.49 -39.94 -2.55
CA TYR A 471 -59.19 -41.34 -2.27
C TYR A 471 -59.88 -41.85 -0.99
N SER A 472 -59.98 -41.01 0.05
CA SER A 472 -60.68 -41.33 1.29
C SER A 472 -62.20 -41.44 1.07
N SER A 473 -62.79 -40.52 0.30
CA SER A 473 -64.20 -40.58 -0.10
C SER A 473 -64.50 -41.75 -1.04
N PHE A 474 -63.57 -42.12 -1.94
CA PHE A 474 -63.65 -43.35 -2.73
C PHE A 474 -63.73 -44.59 -1.84
N LYS A 475 -62.85 -44.68 -0.85
CA LYS A 475 -62.79 -45.81 0.09
C LYS A 475 -64.03 -45.90 0.99
N LYS A 476 -64.75 -44.80 1.19
CA LYS A 476 -66.03 -44.72 1.92
C LYS A 476 -67.26 -44.96 1.05
N GLY A 477 -67.12 -45.12 -0.27
CA GLY A 477 -68.21 -45.46 -1.19
C GLY A 477 -69.07 -44.28 -1.65
N GLU A 478 -68.58 -43.05 -1.53
CA GLU A 478 -69.28 -41.83 -1.98
C GLU A 478 -69.16 -41.67 -3.51
N LYS A 479 -70.12 -40.97 -4.15
CA LYS A 479 -70.11 -40.74 -5.61
C LYS A 479 -69.06 -39.69 -5.98
N ILE A 480 -68.10 -40.06 -6.82
CA ILE A 480 -67.01 -39.19 -7.29
C ILE A 480 -67.31 -38.66 -8.69
N THR A 481 -66.99 -37.39 -8.95
CA THR A 481 -67.22 -36.77 -10.25
C THR A 481 -66.03 -36.97 -11.21
N THR A 482 -66.25 -36.75 -12.52
CA THR A 482 -65.20 -36.89 -13.54
C THR A 482 -64.06 -35.88 -13.37
N GLU A 483 -64.33 -34.71 -12.77
CA GLU A 483 -63.30 -33.70 -12.46
C GLU A 483 -62.40 -34.15 -11.30
N ASP A 484 -62.97 -34.80 -10.28
CA ASP A 484 -62.21 -35.33 -9.13
C ASP A 484 -61.22 -36.45 -9.53
N LEU A 485 -61.61 -37.29 -10.49
CA LEU A 485 -60.75 -38.35 -11.06
C LEU A 485 -59.55 -37.79 -11.84
N LEU A 486 -59.73 -36.68 -12.57
CA LEU A 486 -58.66 -36.01 -13.30
C LEU A 486 -57.67 -35.31 -12.36
N LEU A 487 -58.14 -34.78 -11.23
CA LEU A 487 -57.29 -34.21 -10.19
C LEU A 487 -56.48 -35.29 -9.46
N PHE A 488 -57.07 -36.46 -9.19
CA PHE A 488 -56.38 -37.62 -8.63
C PHE A 488 -55.23 -38.11 -9.53
N GLN A 489 -55.45 -38.20 -10.85
CA GLN A 489 -54.40 -38.60 -11.81
C GLN A 489 -53.24 -37.61 -11.91
N ARG A 490 -53.45 -36.34 -11.58
CA ARG A 490 -52.39 -35.32 -11.57
C ARG A 490 -51.55 -35.31 -10.28
N GLY A 491 -52.07 -35.89 -9.19
CA GLY A 491 -51.37 -36.00 -7.90
C GLY A 491 -50.75 -37.37 -7.62
N ALA A 492 -50.94 -38.35 -8.50
CA ALA A 492 -50.46 -39.73 -8.35
C ALA A 492 -49.07 -39.98 -8.97
#